data_AF-A0AAD8A838-F1
#
_entry.id   AF-A0AAD8A838-F1
#
_cell.length_a   1.000
_cell.length_b   1.000
_cell.length_c   1.000
_cell.angle_alpha   90.00
_cell.angle_beta   90.00
_cell.angle_gamma   90.00
#
_symmetry.space_group_name_H-M   'P 1'
#
loop_
_entity.id
_entity.type
_entity.pdbx_description
1 polymer ?
#
loop_
_entity_poly.entity_id
_entity_poly.type
_entity_poly.pdbx_seq_one_letter_code
_entity_poly.pdbx_strand_id
1 'polypeptide(L)'
;LLSNQGWQLAAASGFGLSTCMKCPLCSRVFVNKFNLKVHIRDVHSLDRGPFSCVQCGKQVKNRSCLRVHIYQQHRKKSSTTDSILKKEEIFDGSKD
;
A
#
# COMPACT_ATOMS: atom_id res chain seq x y z
N LEU A 1 16.21 -24.89 -19.12
CA LEU A 1 17.18 -25.11 -18.04
C LEU A 1 16.68 -24.40 -16.78
N LEU A 2 15.71 -25.01 -16.10
CA LEU A 2 15.16 -24.46 -14.86
C LEU A 2 16.15 -24.79 -13.75
N SER A 3 17.01 -23.82 -13.39
CA SER A 3 17.94 -23.99 -12.27
C SER A 3 17.16 -23.90 -10.97
N ASN A 4 16.60 -25.04 -10.58
CA ASN A 4 16.04 -25.29 -9.26
C ASN A 4 17.21 -25.40 -8.28
N GLN A 5 17.66 -24.27 -7.74
CA GLN A 5 18.71 -24.26 -6.73
C GLN A 5 18.07 -24.38 -5.34
N GLY A 6 18.39 -25.50 -4.70
CA GLY A 6 17.77 -26.04 -3.51
C GLY A 6 17.90 -25.16 -2.27
N TRP A 7 16.95 -25.37 -1.36
CA TRP A 7 16.86 -24.68 -0.08
C TRP A 7 17.83 -25.37 0.89
N GLN A 8 19.09 -24.95 0.88
CA GLN A 8 20.06 -25.45 1.85
C GLN A 8 19.77 -24.82 3.22
N LEU A 9 19.20 -25.62 4.12
CA LEU A 9 19.10 -25.34 5.54
C LEU A 9 20.42 -25.72 6.19
N ALA A 10 21.30 -24.75 6.40
CA ALA A 10 22.45 -24.92 7.27
C ALA A 10 21.97 -24.93 8.73
N ALA A 11 22.06 -26.09 9.36
CA ALA A 11 21.89 -26.24 10.79
C ALA A 11 23.03 -25.53 11.53
N ALA A 12 22.69 -24.62 12.44
CA ALA A 12 23.63 -24.09 13.43
C ALA A 12 22.96 -24.11 14.80
N SER A 13 23.64 -24.78 15.71
CA SER A 13 23.22 -25.12 17.07
C SER A 13 23.08 -23.89 17.97
N GLY A 14 21.96 -23.81 18.69
CA GLY A 14 21.84 -23.24 20.03
C GLY A 14 22.36 -21.82 20.27
N PHE A 15 21.58 -20.81 19.87
CA PHE A 15 21.21 -19.58 20.59
C PHE A 15 20.15 -18.93 19.70
N GLY A 16 19.04 -18.44 20.25
CA GLY A 16 17.87 -17.98 19.48
C GLY A 16 18.17 -16.83 18.51
N LEU A 17 18.73 -17.14 17.34
CA LEU A 17 18.92 -16.18 16.27
C LEU A 17 17.58 -16.01 15.58
N SER A 18 16.99 -14.84 15.79
CA SER A 18 15.99 -14.25 14.91
C SER A 18 16.45 -14.47 13.46
N THR A 19 15.86 -15.44 12.77
CA THR A 19 16.22 -15.80 11.40
C THR A 19 15.92 -14.63 10.48
N CYS A 20 16.94 -13.82 10.24
CA CYS A 20 16.85 -12.66 9.37
C CYS A 20 17.07 -13.11 7.92
N MET A 21 16.23 -12.61 7.02
CA MET A 21 16.19 -13.01 5.62
C MET A 21 16.86 -11.93 4.77
N LYS A 22 18.05 -12.23 4.23
CA LYS A 22 18.81 -11.31 3.38
C LYS A 22 18.28 -11.31 1.95
N CYS A 23 18.25 -10.14 1.30
CA CYS A 23 17.93 -10.04 -0.11
C CYS A 23 19.07 -10.62 -0.97
N PRO A 24 18.76 -11.45 -1.99
CA PRO A 24 19.80 -11.98 -2.88
C PRO A 24 20.31 -10.95 -3.89
N LEU A 25 19.60 -9.82 -4.06
CA LEU A 25 19.90 -8.81 -5.08
C LEU A 25 20.48 -7.50 -4.48
N CYS A 26 20.47 -7.37 -3.15
CA CYS A 26 21.08 -6.24 -2.45
C CYS A 26 21.37 -6.57 -0.97
N SER A 27 22.01 -5.66 -0.25
CA SER A 27 22.42 -5.88 1.15
C SER A 27 21.31 -5.71 2.19
N ARG A 28 20.03 -5.56 1.80
CA ARG A 28 18.93 -5.39 2.77
C ARG A 28 18.57 -6.71 3.45
N VAL A 29 18.19 -6.60 4.74
CA VAL A 29 17.79 -7.73 5.59
C VAL A 29 16.39 -7.49 6.12
N PHE A 30 15.59 -8.56 6.18
CA PHE A 30 14.19 -8.50 6.60
C PHE A 30 13.92 -9.50 7.71
N VAL A 31 13.01 -9.14 8.62
CA VAL A 31 12.61 -9.99 9.75
C VAL A 31 11.83 -11.24 9.31
N ASN A 32 11.28 -11.27 8.10
CA ASN A 32 10.53 -12.41 7.59
C ASN A 32 10.56 -12.52 6.06
N LYS A 33 10.19 -13.70 5.57
CA LYS A 33 10.14 -14.05 4.14
C LYS A 33 9.12 -13.21 3.36
N PHE A 34 8.02 -12.82 3.99
CA PHE A 34 6.98 -12.01 3.35
C PHE A 34 7.51 -10.62 2.96
N ASN A 35 8.15 -9.94 3.89
CA ASN A 35 8.73 -8.61 3.67
C ASN A 35 9.85 -8.66 2.62
N LEU A 36 10.68 -9.71 2.62
CA LEU A 36 11.68 -9.91 1.58
C LEU A 36 11.05 -10.07 0.19
N LYS A 37 9.98 -10.88 0.05
CA LYS A 37 9.28 -11.04 -1.23
C LYS A 37 8.70 -9.72 -1.74
N VAL A 38 8.06 -8.95 -0.86
CA VAL A 38 7.51 -7.63 -1.20
C VAL A 38 8.63 -6.68 -1.64
N HIS A 39 9.77 -6.68 -0.94
CA HIS A 39 10.92 -5.87 -1.32
C HIS A 39 11.47 -6.22 -2.71
N ILE A 40 11.71 -7.51 -2.99
CA ILE A 40 12.18 -7.94 -4.31
C ILE A 40 11.20 -7.52 -5.40
N ARG A 41 9.89 -7.66 -5.13
CA ARG A 41 8.85 -7.24 -6.06
C ARG A 41 8.88 -5.73 -6.31
N ASP A 42 9.01 -4.92 -5.27
CA ASP A 42 8.82 -3.47 -5.37
C ASP A 42 10.10 -2.73 -5.79
N VAL A 43 11.28 -3.32 -5.58
CA VAL A 43 12.59 -2.66 -5.82
C VAL A 43 13.37 -3.31 -6.96
N HIS A 44 13.28 -4.63 -7.11
CA HIS A 44 14.09 -5.37 -8.07
C HIS A 44 13.29 -5.92 -9.25
N SER A 45 11.96 -5.82 -9.25
CA SER A 45 11.16 -6.17 -10.43
C SER A 45 11.01 -4.94 -11.31
N LEU A 46 11.76 -4.90 -12.41
CA LEU A 46 11.70 -3.83 -13.41
C LEU A 46 10.37 -3.83 -14.21
N ASP A 47 9.66 -4.96 -14.20
CA ASP A 47 8.43 -5.19 -15.00
C ASP A 47 7.15 -4.65 -14.35
N ARG A 48 7.11 -4.58 -13.01
CA ARG A 48 5.97 -4.00 -12.29
C ARG A 48 6.24 -2.52 -12.04
N GLY A 49 5.98 -1.71 -13.05
CA GLY A 49 5.99 -0.25 -12.93
C GLY A 49 5.13 0.26 -11.75
N PRO A 50 5.33 1.52 -11.35
CA PRO A 50 4.63 2.09 -10.20
C PRO A 50 3.11 2.11 -10.40
N PHE A 51 2.38 2.03 -9.30
CA PHE A 51 0.92 2.13 -9.31
C PHE A 51 0.51 3.60 -9.37
N SER A 52 -0.22 3.99 -10.42
CA SER A 52 -0.70 5.36 -10.59
C SER A 52 -2.04 5.57 -9.89
N CYS A 53 -2.17 6.68 -9.17
CA CYS A 53 -3.45 7.13 -8.65
C CYS A 53 -4.32 7.69 -9.79
N VAL A 54 -5.53 7.17 -9.97
CA VAL A 54 -6.44 7.63 -11.04
C VAL A 54 -6.91 9.08 -10.82
N GLN A 55 -6.93 9.55 -9.57
CA GLN A 55 -7.45 10.88 -9.25
C GLN A 55 -6.43 12.01 -9.45
N CYS A 56 -5.13 11.75 -9.25
CA CYS A 56 -4.09 12.78 -9.35
C CYS A 56 -2.87 12.38 -10.18
N GLY A 57 -2.86 11.18 -10.77
CA GLY A 57 -1.73 10.67 -11.56
C GLY A 57 -0.50 10.28 -10.74
N LYS A 58 -0.48 10.49 -9.42
CA LYS A 58 0.71 10.23 -8.60
C LYS A 58 1.07 8.74 -8.61
N GLN A 59 2.34 8.46 -8.93
CA GLN A 59 2.92 7.14 -8.96
C GLN A 59 3.42 6.73 -7.57
N VAL A 60 3.07 5.52 -7.13
CA VAL A 60 3.51 4.95 -5.84
C VAL A 60 4.03 3.52 -6.01
N LYS A 61 4.94 3.12 -5.12
CA LYS A 61 5.69 1.85 -5.23
C LYS A 61 4.85 0.57 -5.17
N ASN A 62 3.69 0.58 -4.49
CA ASN A 62 2.84 -0.60 -4.37
C ASN A 62 1.37 -0.27 -4.06
N ARG A 63 0.49 -1.28 -4.18
CA ARG A 63 -0.97 -1.17 -3.94
C ARG A 63 -1.33 -0.70 -2.54
N SER A 64 -0.60 -1.16 -1.51
CA SER A 64 -0.89 -0.77 -0.12
C SER A 64 -0.62 0.72 0.08
N CYS A 65 0.48 1.24 -0.47
CA CYS A 65 0.76 2.67 -0.49
C CYS A 65 -0.29 3.45 -1.28
N LEU A 66 -0.80 2.92 -2.40
CA LEU A 66 -1.87 3.56 -3.17
C LEU A 66 -3.16 3.69 -2.35
N ARG A 67 -3.55 2.64 -1.62
CA ARG A 67 -4.73 2.67 -0.75
C ARG A 67 -4.61 3.75 0.33
N VAL A 68 -3.47 3.80 1.02
CA VAL A 68 -3.22 4.82 2.04
C VAL A 68 -3.20 6.22 1.43
N HIS A 69 -2.57 6.37 0.26
CA HIS A 69 -2.56 7.64 -0.48
C HIS A 69 -3.98 8.11 -0.81
N ILE A 70 -4.84 7.24 -1.36
CA ILE A 70 -6.24 7.59 -1.67
C ILE A 70 -6.98 7.97 -0.38
N TYR A 71 -6.81 7.17 0.67
CA TYR A 71 -7.46 7.44 1.96
C TYR A 71 -7.04 8.78 2.58
N GLN A 72 -5.77 9.16 2.48
CA GLN A 72 -5.27 10.38 3.11
C GLN A 72 -5.41 11.62 2.23
N GLN A 73 -5.33 11.47 0.91
CA GLN A 73 -5.23 12.59 -0.04
C GLN A 73 -6.52 12.83 -0.83
N HIS A 74 -7.39 11.83 -0.92
CA HIS A 74 -8.58 11.86 -1.77
C HIS A 74 -9.87 11.47 -1.06
N ARG A 75 -9.80 11.03 0.21
CA ARG A 75 -10.98 10.83 1.03
C ARG A 75 -11.51 12.20 1.42
N LYS A 76 -12.52 12.68 0.69
CA LYS A 76 -13.38 13.75 1.18
C LYS A 76 -13.94 13.28 2.52
N LYS A 77 -13.75 14.07 3.59
CA LYS A 77 -14.52 13.86 4.82
C LYS A 77 -15.98 14.04 4.44
N SER A 78 -16.75 12.96 4.32
CA SER A 78 -18.19 13.07 4.38
C SER A 78 -18.52 13.41 5.84
N SER A 79 -18.52 14.71 6.16
CA SER A 79 -19.21 15.18 7.34
C SER A 79 -20.69 14.87 7.13
N THR A 80 -21.19 13.83 7.79
CA THR A 80 -22.63 13.49 7.81
C THR A 80 -23.38 14.50 8.67
N THR A 81 -23.38 15.76 8.25
CA THR A 81 -24.23 16.83 8.79
C THR A 81 -25.00 17.57 7.70
N ASP A 82 -24.71 17.33 6.41
CA ASP A 82 -25.33 18.04 5.28
C ASP A 82 -26.60 17.38 4.72
N SER A 83 -27.36 16.66 5.56
CA SER A 83 -28.63 16.04 5.13
C SER A 83 -29.83 16.33 6.04
N ILE A 84 -29.72 17.30 6.97
CA ILE A 84 -30.84 17.69 7.84
C ILE A 84 -31.42 19.08 7.52
N LEU A 85 -30.75 19.95 6.76
CA LEU A 85 -31.30 21.28 6.40
C LEU A 85 -31.61 21.40 4.91
N LYS A 86 -32.65 20.69 4.44
CA LYS A 86 -33.34 21.09 3.20
C LYS A 86 -34.84 20.85 3.28
N LYS A 87 -35.45 21.49 4.29
CA LYS A 87 -36.88 21.70 4.58
C LYS A 87 -36.85 22.79 5.67
N GLU A 88 -37.41 23.98 5.60
CA GLU A 88 -38.42 24.62 4.76
C GLU A 88 -38.07 26.13 4.73
N GLU A 89 -38.09 26.78 3.57
CA GLU A 89 -38.39 28.21 3.50
C GLU A 89 -39.70 28.33 2.72
N ILE A 90 -40.79 28.31 3.47
CA ILE A 90 -42.04 28.94 3.08
C ILE A 90 -41.74 30.44 3.10
N PHE A 91 -41.56 31.06 1.93
CA PHE A 91 -41.62 32.50 1.80
C PHE A 91 -43.03 32.87 1.34
N ASP A 92 -43.84 33.27 2.32
CA ASP A 92 -45.08 34.02 2.17
C ASP A 92 -44.78 35.37 1.49
N GLY A 93 -45.56 35.77 0.48
CA GLY A 93 -45.36 37.09 -0.11
C GLY A 93 -46.04 37.33 -1.44
N SER A 94 -47.34 37.64 -1.38
CA SER A 94 -48.16 38.23 -2.44
C SER A 94 -47.69 39.63 -2.85
N LYS A 95 -47.62 39.90 -4.17
CA LYS A 95 -47.73 41.17 -4.94
C LYS A 95 -47.17 40.92 -6.36
N ASP A 96 -47.81 41.23 -7.48
CA ASP A 96 -48.94 42.10 -7.84
C ASP A 96 -49.76 41.42 -8.97
#